data_AF-A0A6J6IUC3-F1
#
_entry.id   AF-A0A6J6IUC3-F1
#
_cell.length_a   1.000
_cell.length_b   1.000
_cell.length_c   1.000
_cell.angle_alpha   90.00
_cell.angle_beta   90.00
_cell.angle_gamma   90.00
#
_symmetry.space_group_name_H-M   'P 1'
#
loop_
_entity.id
_entity.type
_entity.pdbx_description
1 polymer ?
#
loop_
_entity_poly.entity_id
_entity_poly.type
_entity_poly.pdbx_seq_one_letter_code
_entity_poly.pdbx_strand_id
1 'polypeptide(L)'
;MAGEEAEVTVKVNAVKERELPEANDDFAKLASQFDTLKELKDDIEVQIAKSKSYSQGIQARDLLTEELLKIVDVPVSKEMIESDVNRHLEGEGRLQDDKHRAEVTLESEKSFKVQMLLDAIVDAEGIKVGEQELMQYLMLSSQNYGMDPNQFVETISKNGQVPAFVGEVARRKALSIVLSEAIVTDKAKNPVDLGEFLKGDNSSQDSHAGHDHD
;
A
#
# COMPACT_ATOMS: atom_id res chain seq x y z
N MET A 1 -32.02 10.18 7.53
CA MET A 1 -32.98 9.62 8.50
C MET A 1 -32.26 9.50 9.82
N ALA A 2 -32.24 10.58 10.60
CA ALA A 2 -31.60 10.60 11.92
C ALA A 2 -32.58 11.27 12.88
N GLY A 3 -33.00 10.55 13.91
CA GLY A 3 -33.81 11.09 15.01
C GLY A 3 -35.29 10.71 15.06
N GLU A 4 -35.81 9.88 14.14
CA GLU A 4 -37.19 9.37 14.24
C GLU A 4 -37.21 7.89 14.63
N GLU A 5 -38.00 7.56 15.65
CA GLU A 5 -38.24 6.18 16.06
C GLU A 5 -39.09 5.48 15.02
N ALA A 6 -38.60 4.36 14.47
CA ALA A 6 -39.29 3.58 13.45
C ALA A 6 -39.67 2.20 14.02
N GLU A 7 -40.95 1.84 13.87
CA GLU A 7 -41.47 0.56 14.31
C GLU A 7 -41.35 -0.47 13.17
N VAL A 8 -40.39 -1.39 13.28
CA VAL A 8 -40.16 -2.46 12.29
C VAL A 8 -40.82 -3.75 12.79
N THR A 9 -41.95 -4.11 12.18
CA THR A 9 -42.58 -5.41 12.45
C THR A 9 -41.90 -6.50 11.62
N VAL A 10 -41.11 -7.35 12.27
CA VAL A 10 -40.46 -8.51 11.63
C VAL A 10 -41.30 -9.77 11.86
N LYS A 11 -41.75 -10.39 10.76
CA LYS A 11 -42.44 -11.68 10.80
C LYS A 11 -41.45 -12.80 10.47
N VAL A 12 -41.22 -13.73 11.40
CA VAL A 12 -40.39 -14.91 11.17
C VAL A 12 -41.13 -15.87 10.24
N ASN A 13 -40.62 -16.03 9.02
CA ASN A 13 -41.25 -16.90 8.02
C ASN A 13 -40.74 -18.34 8.09
N ALA A 14 -39.47 -18.54 8.43
CA ALA A 14 -38.87 -19.87 8.59
C ALA A 14 -37.62 -19.78 9.46
N VAL A 15 -37.35 -20.84 10.22
CA VAL A 15 -36.08 -21.08 10.88
C VAL A 15 -35.41 -22.21 10.13
N LYS A 16 -34.19 -21.98 9.63
CA LYS A 16 -33.41 -22.98 8.91
C LYS A 16 -32.04 -23.10 9.56
N GLU A 17 -31.55 -24.32 9.65
CA GLU A 17 -30.19 -24.61 10.07
C GLU A 17 -29.28 -24.73 8.84
N ARG A 18 -28.04 -24.22 8.95
CA ARG A 18 -27.03 -24.35 7.89
C ARG A 18 -26.24 -25.62 8.16
N GLU A 19 -26.48 -26.66 7.38
CA GLU A 19 -25.59 -27.82 7.32
C GLU A 19 -24.41 -27.50 6.40
N LEU A 20 -23.21 -27.49 6.97
CA LEU A 20 -21.97 -27.33 6.22
C LEU A 20 -21.64 -28.66 5.53
N PRO A 21 -21.38 -28.66 4.22
CA PRO A 21 -20.90 -29.87 3.54
C PRO A 21 -19.59 -30.37 4.15
N GLU A 22 -19.37 -31.69 4.10
CA GLU A 22 -18.07 -32.24 4.44
C GLU A 22 -17.00 -31.75 3.47
N ALA A 23 -15.85 -31.35 3.99
CA ALA A 23 -14.70 -30.96 3.16
C ALA A 23 -14.05 -32.22 2.58
N ASN A 24 -14.54 -32.65 1.41
CA ASN A 24 -14.07 -33.81 0.64
C ASN A 24 -13.87 -33.45 -0.84
N ASP A 25 -13.57 -34.43 -1.70
CA ASP A 25 -13.29 -34.19 -3.12
C ASP A 25 -14.54 -33.70 -3.89
N ASP A 26 -15.74 -34.14 -3.51
CA ASP A 26 -16.99 -33.64 -4.11
C ASP A 26 -17.21 -32.17 -3.76
N PHE A 27 -16.88 -31.76 -2.53
CA PHE A 27 -16.87 -30.35 -2.14
C PHE A 27 -15.83 -29.55 -2.94
N ALA A 28 -14.63 -30.08 -3.13
CA ALA A 28 -13.58 -29.40 -3.89
C ALA A 28 -14.02 -29.13 -5.34
N LYS A 29 -14.63 -30.10 -6.01
CA LYS A 29 -15.18 -29.96 -7.37
C LYS A 29 -16.34 -28.97 -7.46
N LEU A 30 -17.19 -28.90 -6.42
CA LEU A 30 -18.34 -28.00 -6.40
C LEU A 30 -17.92 -26.55 -6.10
N ALA A 31 -16.95 -26.37 -5.19
CA ALA A 31 -16.54 -25.05 -4.70
C ALA A 31 -15.38 -24.43 -5.48
N SER A 32 -14.67 -25.20 -6.30
CA SER A 32 -13.43 -24.75 -6.95
C SER A 32 -13.20 -25.41 -8.32
N GLN A 33 -12.10 -25.04 -8.97
CA GLN A 33 -11.63 -25.64 -10.22
C GLN A 33 -10.86 -26.96 -10.03
N PHE A 34 -10.67 -27.42 -8.79
CA PHE A 34 -9.83 -28.58 -8.47
C PHE A 34 -10.65 -29.86 -8.35
N ASP A 35 -10.01 -30.99 -8.67
CA ASP A 35 -10.65 -32.31 -8.63
C ASP A 35 -10.58 -32.94 -7.23
N THR A 36 -9.64 -32.52 -6.39
CA THR A 36 -9.44 -33.09 -5.06
C THR A 36 -9.35 -32.04 -3.97
N LEU A 37 -9.73 -32.41 -2.75
CA LEU A 37 -9.56 -31.55 -1.57
C LEU A 37 -8.10 -31.19 -1.33
N LYS A 38 -7.18 -32.10 -1.67
CA LYS A 38 -5.75 -31.87 -1.53
C LYS A 38 -5.29 -30.71 -2.41
N GLU A 39 -5.66 -30.71 -3.68
CA GLU A 39 -5.31 -29.62 -4.61
C GLU A 39 -5.90 -28.27 -4.17
N LEU A 40 -7.17 -28.26 -3.73
CA LEU A 40 -7.78 -27.05 -3.18
C LEU A 40 -7.02 -26.53 -1.95
N LYS A 41 -6.60 -27.41 -1.04
CA LYS A 41 -5.81 -27.03 0.13
C LYS A 41 -4.43 -26.52 -0.25
N ASP A 42 -3.74 -27.19 -1.16
CA ASP A 42 -2.42 -26.81 -1.64
C ASP A 42 -2.47 -25.41 -2.29
N ASP A 43 -3.50 -25.10 -3.10
CA ASP A 43 -3.70 -23.77 -3.67
C ASP A 43 -3.98 -22.71 -2.60
N ILE A 44 -4.90 -22.98 -1.67
CA ILE A 44 -5.18 -22.07 -0.55
C ILE A 44 -3.91 -21.78 0.26
N GLU A 45 -3.06 -22.78 0.48
CA GLU A 45 -1.79 -22.61 1.18
C GLU A 45 -0.86 -21.66 0.40
N VAL A 46 -0.75 -21.80 -0.92
CA VAL A 46 0.01 -20.87 -1.78
C VAL A 46 -0.57 -19.45 -1.70
N GLN A 47 -1.90 -19.29 -1.78
CA GLN A 47 -2.56 -17.98 -1.70
C GLN A 47 -2.30 -17.30 -0.34
N ILE A 48 -2.42 -18.06 0.76
CA ILE A 48 -2.15 -17.55 2.10
C ILE A 48 -0.67 -17.20 2.25
N ALA A 49 0.24 -18.05 1.77
CA ALA A 49 1.67 -17.79 1.84
C ALA A 49 2.04 -16.49 1.11
N LYS A 50 1.51 -16.29 -0.10
CA LYS A 50 1.72 -15.05 -0.89
C LYS A 50 1.17 -13.82 -0.17
N SER A 51 -0.05 -13.92 0.39
CA SER A 51 -0.66 -12.85 1.17
C SER A 51 0.16 -12.49 2.42
N LYS A 52 0.67 -13.50 3.14
CA LYS A 52 1.50 -13.30 4.34
C LYS A 52 2.87 -12.70 4.01
N SER A 53 3.54 -13.20 2.98
CA SER A 53 4.81 -12.63 2.51
C SER A 53 4.65 -11.16 2.11
N TYR A 54 3.59 -10.82 1.36
CA TYR A 54 3.30 -9.43 1.01
C TYR A 54 3.04 -8.55 2.26
N SER A 55 2.27 -9.06 3.22
CA SER A 55 2.03 -8.36 4.50
C SER A 55 3.30 -8.16 5.31
N GLN A 56 4.22 -9.13 5.31
CA GLN A 56 5.53 -8.99 5.94
C GLN A 56 6.38 -7.93 5.25
N GLY A 57 6.34 -7.83 3.92
CA GLY A 57 7.02 -6.77 3.18
C GLY A 57 6.53 -5.38 3.54
N ILE A 58 5.22 -5.18 3.65
CA ILE A 58 4.64 -3.90 4.13
C ILE A 58 5.15 -3.59 5.54
N GLN A 59 5.08 -4.55 6.46
CA GLN A 59 5.55 -4.36 7.84
C GLN A 59 7.04 -4.04 7.89
N ALA A 60 7.86 -4.72 7.09
CA ALA A 60 9.29 -4.50 7.03
C ALA A 60 9.61 -3.09 6.51
N ARG A 61 8.88 -2.62 5.50
CA ARG A 61 8.99 -1.25 4.96
C ARG A 61 8.63 -0.19 6.01
N ASP A 62 7.55 -0.41 6.74
CA ASP A 62 7.10 0.52 7.78
C ASP A 62 8.12 0.58 8.93
N LEU A 63 8.60 -0.59 9.39
CA LEU A 63 9.65 -0.68 10.41
C LEU A 63 10.97 -0.04 9.95
N LEU A 64 11.37 -0.27 8.71
CA LEU A 64 12.57 0.34 8.12
C LEU A 64 12.46 1.87 8.19
N THR A 65 11.32 2.43 7.79
CA THR A 65 11.08 3.87 7.84
C THR A 65 11.24 4.40 9.26
N GLU A 66 10.70 3.70 10.26
CA GLU A 66 10.85 4.08 11.67
C GLU A 66 12.28 3.99 12.17
N GLU A 67 13.04 2.96 11.77
CA GLU A 67 14.45 2.83 12.14
C GLU A 67 15.30 3.93 11.48
N LEU A 68 15.06 4.26 10.22
CA LEU A 68 15.77 5.35 9.54
C LEU A 68 15.56 6.70 10.24
N LEU A 69 14.32 6.98 10.68
CA LEU A 69 14.00 8.20 11.44
C LEU A 69 14.64 8.26 12.84
N LYS A 70 15.05 7.13 13.42
CA LYS A 70 15.80 7.10 14.69
C LYS A 70 17.27 7.44 14.50
N ILE A 71 17.81 7.16 13.32
CA ILE A 71 19.23 7.32 13.01
C ILE A 71 19.51 8.71 12.42
N VAL A 72 18.54 9.31 11.72
CA VAL A 72 18.68 10.60 11.04
C VAL A 72 17.81 11.67 11.70
N ASP A 73 18.43 12.76 12.15
CA ASP A 73 17.71 13.96 12.58
C ASP A 73 17.39 14.86 11.38
N VAL A 74 16.10 14.94 11.03
CA VAL A 74 15.61 15.75 9.91
C VAL A 74 14.94 17.00 10.47
N PRO A 75 15.55 18.19 10.32
CA PRO A 75 14.95 19.43 10.77
C PRO A 75 13.80 19.83 9.84
N VAL A 76 12.58 19.93 10.39
CA VAL A 76 11.40 20.39 9.67
C VAL A 76 10.96 21.75 10.19
N SER A 77 10.56 22.65 9.28
CA SER A 77 10.07 23.98 9.66
C SER A 77 8.71 23.88 10.35
N LYS A 78 8.61 24.47 11.55
CA LYS A 78 7.35 24.51 12.32
C LYS A 78 6.23 25.21 11.56
N GLU A 79 6.55 26.29 10.83
CA GLU A 79 5.55 27.03 10.03
C GLU A 79 4.96 26.17 8.92
N MET A 80 5.76 25.27 8.34
CA MET A 80 5.31 24.35 7.30
C MET A 80 4.36 23.30 7.88
N ILE A 81 4.71 22.75 9.06
CA ILE A 81 3.85 21.83 9.81
C ILE A 81 2.53 22.50 10.19
N GLU A 82 2.58 23.69 10.77
CA GLU A 82 1.36 24.41 11.18
C GLU A 82 0.44 24.73 9.99
N SER A 83 1.00 25.11 8.85
CA SER A 83 0.26 25.35 7.61
C SER A 83 -0.44 24.09 7.10
N ASP A 84 0.26 22.95 7.12
CA ASP A 84 -0.29 21.66 6.71
C ASP A 84 -1.40 21.18 7.65
N VAL A 85 -1.15 21.23 8.96
CA VAL A 85 -2.13 20.86 10.01
C VAL A 85 -3.39 21.72 9.90
N ASN A 86 -3.25 23.03 9.69
CA ASN A 86 -4.40 23.92 9.51
C ASN A 86 -5.21 23.55 8.27
N ARG A 87 -4.55 23.29 7.14
CA ARG A 87 -5.21 22.88 5.90
C ARG A 87 -5.95 21.55 6.07
N HIS A 88 -5.32 20.58 6.74
CA HIS A 88 -5.92 19.28 7.03
C HIS A 88 -7.20 19.45 7.87
N LEU A 89 -7.11 20.15 9.00
CA LEU A 89 -8.23 20.36 9.91
C LEU A 89 -9.34 21.24 9.32
N GLU A 90 -9.00 22.18 8.43
CA GLU A 90 -9.98 22.96 7.68
C GLU A 90 -10.80 22.08 6.74
N GLY A 91 -10.15 21.13 6.05
CA GLY A 91 -10.81 20.15 5.20
C GLY A 91 -11.81 19.27 5.94
N GLU A 92 -11.56 19.01 7.23
CA GLU A 92 -12.49 18.28 8.10
C GLU A 92 -13.52 19.17 8.82
N GLY A 93 -13.38 20.50 8.76
CA GLY A 93 -14.17 21.43 9.57
C GLY A 93 -13.89 21.35 11.08
N ARG A 94 -12.69 20.88 11.47
CA ARG A 94 -12.29 20.57 12.86
C ARG A 94 -11.13 21.43 13.37
N LEU A 95 -10.99 22.66 12.86
CA LEU A 95 -9.92 23.60 13.24
C LEU A 95 -9.76 23.84 14.75
N GLN A 96 -10.84 23.72 15.53
CA GLN A 96 -10.85 23.98 16.97
C GLN A 96 -10.69 22.70 17.83
N ASP A 97 -10.46 21.53 17.21
CA ASP A 97 -10.25 20.28 17.92
C ASP A 97 -8.78 20.12 18.32
N ASP A 98 -8.44 20.58 19.52
CA ASP A 98 -7.06 20.57 20.02
C ASP A 98 -6.46 19.16 20.14
N LYS A 99 -7.28 18.16 20.48
CA LYS A 99 -6.81 16.78 20.59
C LYS A 99 -6.45 16.24 19.21
N HIS A 100 -7.35 16.42 18.25
CA HIS A 100 -7.10 15.97 16.89
C HIS A 100 -5.95 16.75 16.23
N ARG A 101 -5.82 18.05 16.52
CA ARG A 101 -4.68 18.87 16.07
C ARG A 101 -3.34 18.29 16.52
N ALA A 102 -3.23 17.87 17.77
CA ALA A 102 -2.00 17.27 18.28
C ALA A 102 -1.65 15.96 17.56
N GLU A 103 -2.66 15.13 17.27
CA GLU A 103 -2.50 13.89 16.49
C GLU A 103 -2.02 14.20 15.05
N VAL A 104 -2.70 15.11 14.36
CA VAL A 104 -2.35 15.53 12.99
C VAL A 104 -0.96 16.18 12.95
N THR A 105 -0.58 16.95 13.96
CA THR A 105 0.75 17.57 14.02
C THR A 105 1.86 16.53 14.09
N LEU A 106 1.71 15.49 14.91
CA LEU A 106 2.69 14.40 14.98
C LEU A 106 2.77 13.62 13.66
N GLU A 107 1.63 13.40 13.01
CA GLU A 107 1.55 12.72 11.72
C GLU A 107 2.18 13.54 10.58
N SER A 108 1.87 14.84 10.49
CA SER A 108 2.48 15.77 9.54
C SER A 108 3.99 15.83 9.76
N GLU A 109 4.47 16.00 10.99
CA GLU A 109 5.90 16.00 11.30
C GLU A 109 6.59 14.72 10.84
N LYS A 110 6.03 13.55 11.17
CA LYS A 110 6.58 12.26 10.73
C LYS A 110 6.62 12.19 9.20
N SER A 111 5.52 12.56 8.53
CA SER A 111 5.40 12.48 7.07
C SER A 111 6.39 13.38 6.35
N PHE A 112 6.57 14.62 6.80
CA PHE A 112 7.57 15.53 6.22
C PHE A 112 9.00 15.02 6.43
N LYS A 113 9.33 14.48 7.62
CA LYS A 113 10.65 13.90 7.87
C LYS A 113 10.94 12.71 6.96
N VAL A 114 9.97 11.81 6.81
CA VAL A 114 10.08 10.66 5.89
C VAL A 114 10.27 11.14 4.46
N GLN A 115 9.45 12.10 4.01
CA GLN A 115 9.54 12.62 2.66
C GLN A 115 10.93 13.20 2.37
N MET A 116 11.43 14.09 3.25
CA MET A 116 12.75 14.72 3.08
C MET A 116 13.89 13.70 3.12
N LEU A 117 13.80 12.70 4.00
CA LEU A 117 14.78 11.61 4.06
C LEU A 117 14.81 10.82 2.75
N LEU A 118 13.65 10.43 2.23
CA LEU A 118 13.56 9.66 1.00
C LEU A 118 13.96 10.48 -0.22
N ASP A 119 13.60 11.77 -0.27
CA ASP A 119 14.05 12.69 -1.32
C ASP A 119 15.60 12.80 -1.32
N ALA A 120 16.23 12.86 -0.14
CA ALA A 120 17.69 12.86 -0.04
C ALA A 120 18.33 11.54 -0.53
N ILE A 121 17.68 10.39 -0.29
CA ILE A 121 18.13 9.09 -0.81
C ILE A 121 17.98 9.04 -2.34
N VAL A 122 16.86 9.55 -2.88
CA VAL A 122 16.63 9.67 -4.32
C VAL A 122 17.75 10.47 -4.99
N ASP A 123 18.12 11.61 -4.41
CA ASP A 123 19.18 12.46 -4.93
C ASP A 123 20.57 11.80 -4.81
N ALA A 124 20.87 11.19 -3.67
CA ALA A 124 22.17 10.56 -3.40
C ALA A 124 22.43 9.33 -4.29
N GLU A 125 21.41 8.50 -4.50
CA GLU A 125 21.49 7.29 -5.32
C GLU A 125 21.18 7.57 -6.81
N GLY A 126 20.80 8.81 -7.16
CA GLY A 126 20.48 9.20 -8.53
C GLY A 126 19.29 8.41 -9.10
N ILE A 127 18.28 8.15 -8.27
CA ILE A 127 17.14 7.31 -8.62
C ILE A 127 16.32 7.97 -9.73
N LYS A 128 16.10 7.22 -10.82
CA LYS A 128 15.28 7.64 -11.95
C LYS A 128 14.03 6.80 -12.05
N VAL A 129 12.91 7.48 -12.29
CA VAL A 129 11.61 6.87 -12.54
C VAL A 129 11.44 6.64 -14.03
N GLY A 130 11.13 5.40 -14.42
CA GLY A 130 10.80 5.06 -15.79
C GLY A 130 9.40 5.53 -16.18
N GLU A 131 9.16 5.76 -17.47
CA GLU A 131 7.83 6.13 -17.97
C GLU A 131 6.80 5.04 -17.70
N GLN A 132 7.17 3.77 -17.93
CA GLN A 132 6.29 2.62 -17.67
C GLN A 132 5.94 2.49 -16.18
N GLU A 133 6.93 2.72 -15.31
CA GLU A 133 6.78 2.70 -13.85
C GLU A 133 5.77 3.76 -13.40
N LEU A 134 5.94 4.99 -13.89
CA LEU A 134 5.03 6.10 -13.64
C LEU A 134 3.62 5.80 -14.15
N MET A 135 3.49 5.28 -15.37
CA MET A 135 2.19 4.95 -15.95
C MET A 135 1.47 3.88 -15.15
N GLN A 136 2.17 2.83 -14.73
CA GLN A 136 1.60 1.78 -13.88
C GLN A 136 1.15 2.34 -12.54
N TYR A 137 1.96 3.20 -11.92
CA TYR A 137 1.58 3.86 -10.68
C TYR A 137 0.34 4.75 -10.83
N LEU A 138 0.23 5.51 -11.92
CA LEU A 138 -0.94 6.35 -12.21
C LEU A 138 -2.20 5.50 -12.46
N MET A 139 -2.09 4.36 -13.15
CA MET A 139 -3.20 3.42 -13.36
C MET A 139 -3.69 2.79 -12.05
N LEU A 140 -2.78 2.45 -11.13
CA LEU A 140 -3.15 1.96 -9.80
C LEU A 140 -3.79 3.07 -8.97
N SER A 141 -3.24 4.28 -9.04
CA SER A 141 -3.76 5.45 -8.32
C SER A 141 -5.17 5.82 -8.79
N SER A 142 -5.47 5.74 -10.10
CA SER A 142 -6.79 6.13 -10.63
C SER A 142 -7.94 5.31 -10.03
N GLN A 143 -7.68 4.04 -9.68
CA GLN A 143 -8.67 3.17 -9.04
C GLN A 143 -9.06 3.69 -7.64
N ASN A 144 -8.09 4.20 -6.88
CA ASN A 144 -8.36 4.81 -5.57
C ASN A 144 -9.19 6.09 -5.69
N TYR A 145 -9.05 6.82 -6.80
CA TYR A 145 -9.83 8.02 -7.11
C TYR A 145 -11.16 7.71 -7.81
N GLY A 146 -11.46 6.45 -8.13
CA GLY A 146 -12.67 6.06 -8.87
C GLY A 146 -12.73 6.64 -10.29
N MET A 147 -11.59 6.95 -10.90
CA MET A 147 -11.49 7.55 -12.23
C MET A 147 -10.96 6.54 -13.25
N ASP A 148 -11.41 6.70 -14.50
CA ASP A 148 -10.80 5.99 -15.64
C ASP A 148 -9.30 6.33 -15.74
N PRO A 149 -8.41 5.35 -15.96
CA PRO A 149 -6.98 5.59 -15.98
C PRO A 149 -6.54 6.65 -16.99
N ASN A 150 -7.11 6.69 -18.20
CA ASN A 150 -6.72 7.66 -19.22
C ASN A 150 -7.16 9.07 -18.83
N GLN A 151 -8.38 9.21 -18.29
CA GLN A 151 -8.87 10.49 -17.80
C GLN A 151 -8.06 11.00 -16.60
N PHE A 152 -7.63 10.10 -15.71
CA PHE A 152 -6.80 10.46 -14.57
C PHE A 152 -5.44 11.00 -15.03
N VAL A 153 -4.73 10.28 -15.90
CA VAL A 153 -3.44 10.71 -16.46
C VAL A 153 -3.56 12.07 -17.16
N GLU A 154 -4.61 12.26 -17.96
CA GLU A 154 -4.86 13.53 -18.65
C GLU A 154 -5.08 14.68 -17.64
N THR A 155 -5.83 14.43 -16.56
CA THR A 155 -6.10 15.42 -15.50
C THR A 155 -4.83 15.81 -14.77
N ILE A 156 -4.01 14.84 -14.37
CA ILE A 156 -2.71 15.07 -13.69
C ILE A 156 -1.76 15.86 -14.60
N SER A 157 -1.72 15.52 -15.89
CA SER A 157 -0.92 16.22 -16.89
C SER A 157 -1.37 17.67 -17.08
N LYS A 158 -2.66 17.91 -17.32
CA LYS A 158 -3.23 19.26 -17.48
C LYS A 158 -3.04 20.15 -16.27
N ASN A 159 -3.10 19.57 -15.07
CA ASN A 159 -2.90 20.31 -13.82
C ASN A 159 -1.42 20.51 -13.46
N GLY A 160 -0.48 20.02 -14.29
CA GLY A 160 0.96 20.13 -14.02
C GLY A 160 1.43 19.32 -12.81
N GLN A 161 0.68 18.29 -12.42
CA GLN A 161 0.95 17.50 -11.21
C GLN A 161 1.87 16.30 -11.46
N VAL A 162 2.24 16.03 -12.71
CA VAL A 162 3.15 14.91 -13.09
C VAL A 162 4.44 14.88 -12.25
N PRO A 163 5.14 16.01 -11.99
CA PRO A 163 6.35 15.98 -11.17
C PRO A 163 6.13 15.48 -9.73
N ALA A 164 4.96 15.75 -9.13
CA ALA A 164 4.64 15.27 -7.79
C ALA A 164 4.48 13.74 -7.76
N PHE A 165 3.85 13.17 -8.79
CA PHE A 165 3.73 11.71 -8.93
C PHE A 165 5.07 11.05 -9.25
N VAL A 166 5.92 11.69 -10.06
CA VAL A 166 7.30 11.23 -10.27
C VAL A 166 8.08 11.18 -8.95
N GLY A 167 8.00 12.24 -8.13
CA GLY A 167 8.62 12.25 -6.80
C GLY A 167 8.12 11.12 -5.90
N GLU A 168 6.82 10.82 -5.95
CA GLU A 168 6.24 9.74 -5.16
C GLU A 168 6.74 8.35 -5.58
N VAL A 169 6.81 8.09 -6.89
CA VAL A 169 7.38 6.84 -7.41
C VAL A 169 8.87 6.74 -7.06
N ALA A 170 9.61 7.84 -7.17
CA ALA A 170 11.04 7.87 -6.82
C ALA A 170 11.26 7.53 -5.34
N ARG A 171 10.47 8.11 -4.42
CA ARG A 171 10.56 7.81 -2.99
C ARG A 171 10.20 6.36 -2.65
N ARG A 172 9.17 5.79 -3.28
CA ARG A 172 8.83 4.37 -3.12
C ARG A 172 9.98 3.46 -3.55
N LYS A 173 10.58 3.77 -4.70
CA LYS A 173 11.75 3.06 -5.21
C LYS A 173 12.96 3.19 -4.30
N ALA A 174 13.21 4.38 -3.76
CA ALA A 174 14.26 4.61 -2.77
C ALA A 174 14.10 3.70 -1.55
N LEU A 175 12.88 3.63 -1.01
CA LEU A 175 12.60 2.80 0.14
C LEU A 175 12.75 1.30 -0.17
N SER A 176 12.35 0.86 -1.38
CA SER A 176 12.56 -0.52 -1.85
C SER A 176 14.03 -0.87 -2.03
N ILE A 177 14.87 0.05 -2.50
CA ILE A 177 16.33 -0.14 -2.60
C ILE A 177 16.96 -0.25 -1.20
N VAL A 178 16.57 0.63 -0.27
CA VAL A 178 17.08 0.53 1.11
C VAL A 178 16.62 -0.77 1.77
N LEU A 179 15.38 -1.20 1.51
CA LEU A 179 14.83 -2.45 2.04
C LEU A 179 15.54 -3.69 1.47
N SER A 180 16.00 -3.66 0.22
CA SER A 180 16.75 -4.79 -0.37
C SER A 180 18.12 -5.00 0.29
N GLU A 181 18.71 -3.95 0.85
CA GLU A 181 19.98 -4.00 1.58
C GLU A 181 19.80 -4.29 3.09
N ALA A 182 18.55 -4.24 3.59
CA ALA A 182 18.25 -4.44 5.00
C ALA A 182 18.15 -5.93 5.36
N ILE A 183 18.67 -6.29 6.54
CA ILE A 183 18.48 -7.63 7.11
C ILE A 183 17.13 -7.68 7.83
N VAL A 184 16.14 -8.35 7.21
CA VAL A 184 14.80 -8.48 7.76
C VAL A 184 14.62 -9.85 8.41
N THR A 185 14.15 -9.85 9.66
CA THR A 185 13.89 -11.09 10.41
C THR A 185 12.49 -11.10 11.01
N ASP A 186 11.94 -12.29 11.19
CA ASP A 186 10.69 -12.48 11.92
C ASP A 186 10.89 -12.39 13.45
N LYS A 187 9.80 -12.52 14.21
CA LYS A 187 9.85 -12.49 15.69
C LYS A 187 10.70 -13.62 16.30
N ALA A 188 10.92 -14.71 15.56
CA ALA A 188 11.75 -15.85 15.95
C ALA A 188 13.20 -15.74 15.42
N LYS A 189 13.56 -14.60 14.80
CA LYS A 189 14.87 -14.32 14.18
C LYS A 189 15.18 -15.15 12.93
N ASN A 190 14.17 -15.74 12.29
CA ASN A 190 14.37 -16.34 10.98
C ASN A 190 14.44 -15.24 9.92
N PRO A 191 15.32 -15.38 8.90
CA PRO A 191 15.36 -14.43 7.79
C PRO A 191 14.03 -14.46 7.03
N VAL A 192 13.54 -13.27 6.67
CA VAL A 192 12.34 -13.10 5.84
C VAL A 192 12.78 -12.75 4.42
N ASP A 193 12.36 -13.57 3.46
CA ASP A 193 12.59 -13.28 2.04
C ASP A 193 11.57 -12.25 1.53
N LEU A 194 12.06 -11.11 1.08
CA LEU A 194 11.26 -10.01 0.52
C LEU A 194 11.37 -9.92 -1.00
N GLY A 195 12.04 -10.86 -1.68
CA GLY A 195 12.29 -10.79 -3.12
C GLY A 195 11.01 -10.63 -3.95
N GLU A 196 9.97 -11.42 -3.66
CA GLU A 196 8.68 -11.31 -4.35
C GLU A 196 7.96 -9.98 -4.07
N PHE A 197 8.09 -9.45 -2.85
CA PHE A 197 7.53 -8.15 -2.48
C PHE A 197 8.23 -7.02 -3.25
N LEU A 198 9.56 -7.04 -3.29
CA LEU A 198 10.38 -6.03 -3.96
C LEU A 198 10.21 -6.06 -5.48
N LYS A 199 10.04 -7.24 -6.09
CA LYS A 199 9.70 -7.35 -7.53
C LYS A 199 8.35 -6.71 -7.87
N GLY A 200 7.37 -6.83 -6.97
CA GLY A 200 6.04 -6.25 -7.15
C GLY A 200 6.01 -4.72 -7.00
N ASP A 201 6.96 -4.13 -6.27
CA ASP A 201 7.10 -2.68 -6.12
C ASP A 201 8.03 -2.07 -7.20
N ASN A 202 8.98 -2.86 -7.71
CA ASN A 202 9.95 -2.46 -8.75
C ASN A 202 9.62 -3.04 -10.15
N SER A 203 8.35 -3.20 -10.53
CA SER A 203 7.96 -3.74 -11.84
C SER A 203 8.29 -2.82 -13.03
N SER A 204 9.58 -2.58 -13.23
CA SER A 204 10.24 -1.92 -14.37
C SER A 204 11.73 -2.31 -14.52
N GLN A 205 12.22 -3.34 -13.82
CA GLN A 205 13.54 -3.94 -14.10
C GLN A 205 13.41 -5.45 -14.35
N ASP A 206 13.02 -5.81 -15.59
CA ASP A 206 13.59 -6.93 -16.35
C ASP A 206 12.71 -7.28 -17.55
N SER A 207 12.98 -6.64 -18.68
CA SER A 207 12.56 -7.12 -20.00
C SER A 207 13.55 -6.74 -21.09
N HIS A 208 14.85 -6.91 -20.81
CA HIS A 208 15.88 -6.98 -21.85
C HIS A 208 16.92 -8.05 -21.51
N ALA A 209 16.49 -9.31 -21.42
CA ALA A 209 17.36 -10.43 -21.74
C ALA A 209 17.06 -10.81 -23.20
N GLY A 210 18.02 -10.48 -24.08
CA GLY A 210 17.91 -10.70 -25.52
C GLY A 210 17.56 -12.16 -25.85
N HIS A 211 16.51 -12.31 -26.65
CA HIS A 211 16.28 -13.52 -27.42
C HIS A 211 16.69 -13.19 -28.85
N ASP A 212 17.99 -13.34 -29.13
CA ASP A 212 18.45 -13.53 -30.50
C ASP A 212 17.90 -14.89 -30.97
N HIS A 213 16.99 -14.86 -31.93
CA HIS A 213 16.77 -15.96 -32.83
C HIS A 213 17.03 -15.47 -34.25
N ASP A 214 18.13 -15.98 -34.82
CA ASP A 214 18.30 -16.21 -36.27
C ASP A 214 17.08 -16.94 -36.86
#